data_AF-A0A929IJY3-F1
#
_entry.id   AF-A0A929IJY3-F1
#
_cell.length_a   1.000
_cell.length_b   1.000
_cell.length_c   1.000
_cell.angle_alpha   90.00
_cell.angle_beta   90.00
_cell.angle_gamma   90.00
#
_symmetry.space_group_name_H-M   'P 1'
#
loop_
_entity.id
_entity.type
_entity.pdbx_description
1 polymer ?
#
loop_
_entity_poly.entity_id
_entity_poly.type
_entity_poly.pdbx_seq_one_letter_code
_entity_poly.pdbx_strand_id
1 'polypeptide(L)'
;MHEESTVSPGSRTSMVKVWDLFVRVFHWALVAAFVVAYVTEDEAMALHVWAGYLVGGLVLARIVWGFVGPKHARFTDFVCGPVRAWRYLIDLLRFRARRHIGHSPAGGAMVLMLMAGCLITVWTGMELYAAEEGKGPLAGEISVTAPALADSDDREVRKRGDGGVWKEFHEALAHLTFLAVLLHIGGVVLAGIVHRENLVRAMVTGRKRADAGDGPVRPRR
;
A
#
# COMPACT_ATOMS: atom_id res chain seq x y z
N MET A 1 -40.99 -17.42 47.60
CA MET A 1 -39.55 -17.69 47.53
C MET A 1 -39.31 -18.51 46.28
N HIS A 2 -39.08 -17.87 45.13
CA HIS A 2 -38.48 -18.47 43.93
C HIS A 2 -37.66 -17.38 43.27
N GLU A 3 -36.36 -17.64 43.17
CA GLU A 3 -35.29 -16.70 42.88
C GLU A 3 -35.37 -16.13 41.45
N GLU A 4 -35.23 -14.82 41.34
CA GLU A 4 -34.84 -14.16 40.10
C GLU A 4 -33.43 -14.63 39.73
N SER A 5 -33.34 -15.50 38.72
CA SER A 5 -32.08 -15.79 38.06
C SER A 5 -31.62 -14.55 37.29
N THR A 6 -30.79 -13.73 37.94
CA THR A 6 -30.06 -12.61 37.33
C THR A 6 -29.06 -13.17 36.32
N VAL A 7 -29.46 -13.24 35.06
CA VAL A 7 -28.52 -13.48 33.96
C VAL A 7 -27.64 -12.23 33.83
N SER A 8 -26.43 -12.30 34.36
CA SER A 8 -25.38 -11.30 34.13
C SER A 8 -25.14 -11.16 32.62
N PRO A 9 -25.15 -9.93 32.04
CA PRO A 9 -24.78 -9.74 30.65
C PRO A 9 -23.26 -9.86 30.56
N GLY A 10 -22.76 -11.09 30.44
CA GLY A 10 -21.38 -11.33 30.02
C GLY A 10 -21.14 -10.56 28.72
N SER A 11 -20.21 -9.60 28.76
CA SER A 11 -19.79 -8.82 27.61
C SER A 11 -19.28 -9.78 26.55
N ARG A 12 -20.14 -10.11 25.59
CA ARG A 12 -19.75 -10.89 24.41
C ARG A 12 -18.74 -10.02 23.66
N THR A 13 -17.46 -10.32 23.82
CA THR A 13 -16.37 -9.84 22.97
C THR A 13 -16.64 -10.33 21.55
N SER A 14 -17.50 -9.60 20.85
CA SER A 14 -17.89 -9.95 19.49
C SER A 14 -16.72 -9.59 18.57
N MET A 15 -16.07 -10.62 18.02
CA MET A 15 -15.05 -10.44 17.00
C MET A 15 -15.77 -10.08 15.69
N VAL A 16 -15.74 -8.80 15.31
CA VAL A 16 -16.34 -8.34 14.05
C VAL A 16 -15.32 -8.58 12.92
N LYS A 17 -15.77 -9.16 11.80
CA LYS A 17 -14.98 -9.19 10.55
C LYS A 17 -14.95 -7.78 9.98
N VAL A 18 -13.79 -7.13 10.06
CA VAL A 18 -13.62 -5.74 9.60
C VAL A 18 -12.91 -5.68 8.25
N TRP A 19 -12.05 -6.66 7.93
CA TRP A 19 -11.25 -6.65 6.71
C TRP A 19 -11.62 -7.77 5.73
N ASP A 20 -11.78 -7.37 4.47
CA ASP A 20 -12.04 -8.26 3.34
C ASP A 20 -10.87 -9.22 3.10
N LEU A 21 -11.14 -10.46 2.68
CA LEU A 21 -10.09 -11.44 2.36
C LEU A 21 -9.22 -10.98 1.20
N PHE A 22 -9.82 -10.38 0.17
CA PHE A 22 -9.12 -9.88 -1.01
C PHE A 22 -8.05 -8.87 -0.61
N VAL A 23 -8.41 -7.87 0.20
CA VAL A 23 -7.49 -6.78 0.58
C VAL A 23 -6.30 -7.32 1.40
N ARG A 24 -6.53 -8.36 2.21
CA ARG A 24 -5.46 -9.02 2.98
C ARG A 24 -4.48 -9.77 2.10
N VAL A 25 -5.00 -10.60 1.20
CA VAL A 25 -4.17 -11.35 0.24
C VAL A 25 -3.39 -10.38 -0.64
N PHE A 26 -4.07 -9.36 -1.18
CA PHE A 26 -3.44 -8.28 -1.94
C PHE A 26 -2.30 -7.61 -1.16
N HIS A 27 -2.52 -7.24 0.10
CA HIS A 27 -1.51 -6.54 0.88
C HIS A 27 -0.26 -7.39 1.11
N TRP A 28 -0.43 -8.65 1.54
CA TRP A 28 0.72 -9.53 1.77
C TRP A 28 1.43 -9.92 0.47
N ALA A 29 0.70 -10.06 -0.63
CA ALA A 29 1.29 -10.22 -1.95
C ALA A 29 2.09 -8.99 -2.37
N LEU A 30 1.57 -7.79 -2.12
CA LEU A 30 2.26 -6.52 -2.42
C LEU A 30 3.53 -6.37 -1.59
N VAL A 31 3.48 -6.69 -0.30
CA VAL A 31 4.65 -6.66 0.60
C VAL A 31 5.72 -7.64 0.10
N ALA A 32 5.35 -8.88 -0.21
CA ALA A 32 6.30 -9.87 -0.72
C ALA A 32 6.91 -9.44 -2.06
N ALA A 33 6.08 -8.99 -3.00
CA ALA A 33 6.54 -8.53 -4.31
C ALA A 33 7.48 -7.31 -4.19
N PHE A 34 7.16 -6.34 -3.33
CA PHE A 34 8.01 -5.18 -3.09
C PHE A 34 9.36 -5.58 -2.49
N VAL A 35 9.38 -6.47 -1.50
CA VAL A 35 10.64 -6.95 -0.89
C VAL A 35 11.50 -7.71 -1.91
N VAL A 36 10.88 -8.57 -2.72
CA VAL A 36 11.61 -9.27 -3.80
C VAL A 36 12.18 -8.26 -4.78
N ALA A 37 11.39 -7.28 -5.25
CA ALA A 37 11.87 -6.25 -6.17
C ALA A 37 13.06 -5.48 -5.58
N TYR A 38 12.96 -5.03 -4.33
CA TYR A 38 14.00 -4.25 -3.66
C TYR A 38 15.30 -5.03 -3.45
N VAL A 39 15.22 -6.31 -3.03
CA VAL A 39 16.42 -7.12 -2.76
C VAL A 39 17.09 -7.61 -4.05
N THR A 40 16.33 -7.79 -5.13
CA THR A 40 16.85 -8.34 -6.40
C THR A 40 17.36 -7.29 -7.38
N GLU A 41 17.35 -6.00 -7.00
CA GLU A 41 17.66 -4.87 -7.87
C GLU A 41 19.10 -4.76 -8.35
N ASP A 42 20.05 -5.52 -7.77
CA ASP A 42 21.44 -5.57 -8.23
C ASP A 42 21.87 -6.97 -8.68
N GLU A 43 21.23 -8.02 -8.17
CA GLU A 43 21.67 -9.41 -8.37
C GLU A 43 20.87 -10.15 -9.45
N ALA A 44 19.57 -9.87 -9.57
CA ALA A 44 18.66 -10.66 -10.39
C ALA A 44 17.65 -9.78 -11.13
N MET A 45 18.11 -9.10 -12.18
CA MET A 45 17.31 -8.17 -12.99
C MET A 45 15.98 -8.75 -13.47
N ALA A 46 15.98 -10.00 -13.92
CA ALA A 46 14.75 -10.66 -14.35
C ALA A 46 13.72 -10.76 -13.20
N LEU A 47 14.16 -11.12 -11.99
CA LEU A 47 13.28 -11.19 -10.83
C LEU A 47 12.81 -9.80 -10.40
N HIS A 48 13.69 -8.80 -10.42
CA HIS A 48 13.33 -7.41 -10.14
C HIS A 48 12.23 -6.91 -11.07
N VAL A 49 12.38 -7.11 -12.39
CA VAL A 49 11.40 -6.69 -13.40
C VAL A 49 10.07 -7.42 -13.23
N TRP A 50 10.08 -8.75 -13.07
CA TRP A 50 8.85 -9.52 -12.85
C TRP A 50 8.15 -9.15 -11.54
N ALA A 51 8.91 -8.91 -10.47
CA ALA A 51 8.37 -8.43 -9.21
C ALA A 51 7.77 -7.01 -9.35
N GLY A 52 8.42 -6.12 -10.10
CA GLY A 52 7.90 -4.80 -10.45
C GLY A 52 6.58 -4.86 -11.21
N TYR A 53 6.47 -5.74 -12.22
CA TYR A 53 5.20 -5.98 -12.92
C TYR A 53 4.11 -6.53 -12.00
N LEU A 54 4.47 -7.43 -11.08
CA LEU A 54 3.54 -7.94 -10.08
C LEU A 54 3.05 -6.81 -9.14
N VAL A 55 3.95 -5.95 -8.65
CA VAL A 55 3.59 -4.76 -7.85
C VAL A 55 2.63 -3.86 -8.63
N GLY A 56 2.96 -3.52 -9.87
CA GLY A 56 2.11 -2.69 -10.74
C GLY A 56 0.72 -3.31 -10.96
N GLY A 57 0.67 -4.59 -11.33
CA GLY A 57 -0.58 -5.31 -11.54
C GLY A 57 -1.45 -5.39 -10.29
N LEU A 58 -0.84 -5.66 -9.13
CA LEU A 58 -1.53 -5.66 -7.84
C LEU A 58 -2.09 -4.25 -7.55
N VAL A 59 -1.29 -3.20 -7.68
CA VAL A 59 -1.72 -1.81 -7.43
C VAL A 59 -2.89 -1.42 -8.34
N LEU A 60 -2.82 -1.73 -9.63
CA LEU A 60 -3.92 -1.49 -10.57
C LEU A 60 -5.18 -2.27 -10.18
N ALA A 61 -5.05 -3.56 -9.85
CA ALA A 61 -6.16 -4.36 -9.36
C ALA A 61 -6.79 -3.75 -8.10
N ARG A 62 -5.97 -3.19 -7.20
CA ARG A 62 -6.45 -2.51 -5.98
C ARG A 62 -7.17 -1.21 -6.29
N ILE A 63 -6.70 -0.44 -7.27
CA ILE A 63 -7.37 0.77 -7.75
C ILE A 63 -8.76 0.39 -8.28
N VAL A 64 -8.86 -0.58 -9.19
CA VAL A 64 -10.13 -1.08 -9.72
C VAL A 64 -11.05 -1.55 -8.58
N TRP A 65 -10.52 -2.34 -7.64
CA TRP A 65 -11.27 -2.81 -6.48
C TRP A 65 -11.71 -1.67 -5.54
N GLY A 66 -10.98 -0.56 -5.50
CA GLY A 66 -11.35 0.63 -4.73
C GLY A 66 -12.55 1.40 -5.33
N PHE A 67 -12.91 1.15 -6.58
CA PHE A 67 -14.12 1.67 -7.20
C PHE A 67 -15.28 0.66 -7.17
N VAL A 68 -14.99 -0.60 -7.51
CA VAL A 68 -16.01 -1.66 -7.69
C VAL A 68 -16.35 -2.40 -6.39
N GLY A 69 -15.40 -2.47 -5.46
CA GLY A 69 -15.46 -3.34 -4.28
C GLY A 69 -16.55 -3.00 -3.25
N PRO A 70 -16.69 -3.84 -2.21
CA PRO A 70 -17.67 -3.65 -1.13
C PRO A 70 -17.43 -2.36 -0.35
N LYS A 71 -18.45 -1.85 0.37
CA LYS A 71 -18.42 -0.52 1.02
C LYS A 71 -17.15 -0.21 1.81
N HIS A 72 -16.56 -1.19 2.51
CA HIS A 72 -15.33 -1.03 3.30
C HIS A 72 -14.02 -1.05 2.51
N ALA A 73 -14.05 -1.41 1.23
CA ALA A 73 -12.88 -1.43 0.34
C ALA A 73 -12.80 -0.17 -0.55
N ARG A 74 -13.89 0.61 -0.61
CA ARG A 74 -14.03 1.77 -1.51
C ARG A 74 -13.23 2.97 -1.04
N PHE A 75 -12.66 3.72 -1.98
CA PHE A 75 -11.97 4.99 -1.69
C PHE A 75 -12.84 5.97 -0.91
N THR A 76 -14.15 6.00 -1.17
CA THR A 76 -15.08 6.91 -0.49
C THR A 76 -15.20 6.68 1.03
N ASP A 77 -14.85 5.50 1.54
CA ASP A 77 -14.94 5.17 2.97
C ASP A 77 -13.69 5.60 3.76
N PHE A 78 -12.57 5.89 3.08
CA PHE A 78 -11.29 6.22 3.74
C PHE A 78 -10.57 7.44 3.20
N VAL A 79 -10.92 7.95 2.01
CA VAL A 79 -10.36 9.18 1.45
C VAL A 79 -10.94 10.36 2.22
N CYS A 80 -10.29 10.66 3.34
CA CYS A 80 -10.45 11.91 4.07
C CYS A 80 -9.60 12.98 3.38
N GLY A 81 -10.13 14.21 3.25
CA GLY A 81 -9.38 15.33 2.66
C GLY A 81 -8.01 15.54 3.33
N PRO A 82 -7.00 16.01 2.58
CA PRO A 82 -5.60 16.06 3.02
C PRO A 82 -5.40 16.81 4.35
N VAL A 83 -6.21 17.86 4.58
CA VAL A 83 -6.21 18.65 5.81
C VAL A 83 -6.63 17.84 7.05
N ARG A 84 -7.57 16.89 6.91
CA ARG A 84 -8.02 16.03 8.02
C ARG A 84 -7.01 14.92 8.33
N ALA A 85 -6.34 14.40 7.30
CA ALA A 85 -5.27 13.41 7.48
C ALA A 85 -4.08 14.01 8.24
N TRP A 86 -3.65 15.22 7.86
CA TRP A 86 -2.56 15.95 8.53
C TRP A 86 -2.90 16.29 9.99
N ARG A 87 -4.13 16.77 10.24
CA ARG A 87 -4.59 17.08 11.61
C ARG A 87 -4.64 15.83 12.49
N TYR A 88 -5.11 14.71 11.94
CA TYR A 88 -5.13 13.44 12.66
C TYR A 88 -3.70 12.92 12.95
N LEU A 89 -2.76 13.08 12.02
CA LEU A 89 -1.35 12.73 12.25
C LEU A 89 -0.78 13.52 13.43
N ILE A 90 -1.04 14.84 13.48
CA ILE A 90 -0.65 15.69 14.61
C ILE A 90 -1.32 15.23 15.92
N ASP A 91 -2.60 14.88 15.89
CA ASP A 91 -3.32 14.39 17.07
C ASP A 91 -2.85 13.01 17.54
N LEU A 92 -2.35 12.17 16.61
CA LEU A 92 -1.73 10.88 16.90
C LEU A 92 -0.36 11.06 17.57
N LEU A 93 0.49 11.95 17.04
CA LEU A 93 1.76 12.32 17.67
C LEU A 93 1.57 12.97 19.05
N ARG A 94 0.43 13.64 19.27
CA ARG A 94 0.06 14.27 20.55
C ARG A 94 -0.68 13.32 21.50
N PHE A 95 -0.77 12.01 21.20
CA PHE A 95 -1.47 11.00 22.01
C PHE A 95 -2.95 11.33 22.31
N ARG A 96 -3.62 12.13 21.47
CA ARG A 96 -5.03 12.54 21.66
C ARG A 96 -5.99 11.97 20.60
N ALA A 97 -5.52 11.07 19.74
CA ALA A 97 -6.31 10.52 18.66
C ALA A 97 -7.48 9.64 19.16
N ARG A 98 -8.71 9.97 18.72
CA ARG A 98 -9.91 9.14 18.97
C ARG A 98 -9.81 7.81 18.22
N ARG A 99 -10.28 6.73 18.85
CA ARG A 99 -10.34 5.38 18.26
C ARG A 99 -11.27 5.37 17.04
N HIS A 100 -10.77 4.88 15.91
CA HIS A 100 -11.57 4.64 14.70
C HIS A 100 -11.66 3.12 14.44
N ILE A 101 -12.86 2.62 14.14
CA ILE A 101 -13.12 1.19 13.93
C ILE A 101 -12.74 0.73 12.49
N GLY A 102 -12.74 1.66 11.52
CA GLY A 102 -12.31 1.44 10.13
C GLY A 102 -10.88 1.92 9.85
N HIS A 103 -10.72 2.85 8.91
CA HIS A 103 -9.44 3.52 8.67
C HIS A 103 -9.32 4.81 9.49
N SER A 104 -8.16 5.00 10.12
CA SER A 104 -7.79 6.30 10.64
C SER A 104 -7.51 7.26 9.47
N PRO A 105 -7.84 8.56 9.57
CA PRO A 105 -7.56 9.53 8.50
C PRO A 105 -6.10 9.56 8.04
N ALA A 106 -5.14 9.35 8.96
CA ALA A 106 -3.73 9.21 8.60
C ALA A 106 -3.41 7.88 7.92
N GLY A 107 -4.05 6.78 8.32
CA GLY A 107 -3.89 5.47 7.67
C GLY A 107 -4.38 5.47 6.22
N GLY A 108 -5.53 6.10 5.95
CA GLY A 108 -6.06 6.28 4.60
C GLY A 108 -5.14 7.10 3.70
N ALA A 109 -4.57 8.20 4.22
CA ALA A 109 -3.61 9.02 3.48
C ALA A 109 -2.31 8.26 3.16
N MET A 110 -1.77 7.48 4.11
CA MET A 110 -0.59 6.66 3.85
C MET A 110 -0.82 5.60 2.78
N VAL A 111 -2.00 4.97 2.74
CA VAL A 111 -2.35 4.00 1.69
C VAL A 111 -2.31 4.67 0.32
N LEU A 112 -2.89 5.87 0.18
CA LEU A 112 -2.85 6.61 -1.09
C LEU A 112 -1.42 6.98 -1.48
N MET A 113 -0.63 7.48 -0.53
CA MET A 113 0.76 7.88 -0.79
C MET A 113 1.62 6.70 -1.22
N LEU A 114 1.51 5.55 -0.54
CA LEU A 114 2.21 4.33 -0.92
C LEU A 114 1.73 3.78 -2.27
N MET A 115 0.43 3.82 -2.54
CA MET A 115 -0.11 3.35 -3.81
C MET A 115 0.37 4.21 -4.98
N ALA A 116 0.38 5.54 -4.81
CA ALA A 116 0.93 6.47 -5.78
C ALA A 116 2.45 6.28 -5.95
N GLY A 117 3.20 6.19 -4.85
CA GLY A 117 4.64 5.94 -4.87
C GLY A 117 4.99 4.67 -5.64
N CYS A 118 4.39 3.53 -5.29
CA CYS A 118 4.60 2.27 -6.01
C CYS A 118 4.22 2.38 -7.49
N LEU A 119 3.11 3.04 -7.84
CA LEU A 119 2.69 3.17 -9.23
C LEU A 119 3.68 4.02 -10.05
N ILE A 120 4.15 5.13 -9.48
CA ILE A 120 5.13 6.01 -10.13
C ILE A 120 6.46 5.29 -10.27
N THR A 121 6.96 4.60 -9.23
CA THR A 121 8.20 3.82 -9.30
C THR A 121 8.12 2.72 -10.36
N VAL A 122 7.00 1.97 -10.43
CA VAL A 122 6.81 0.96 -11.47
C VAL A 122 6.78 1.60 -12.86
N TRP A 123 6.08 2.73 -13.02
CA TRP A 123 6.06 3.46 -14.29
C TRP A 123 7.47 3.85 -14.74
N THR A 124 8.26 4.50 -13.88
CA THR A 124 9.62 4.91 -14.22
C THR A 124 10.54 3.72 -14.49
N GLY A 125 10.34 2.60 -13.80
CA GLY A 125 11.08 1.36 -14.06
C GLY A 125 10.74 0.73 -15.42
N MET A 126 9.48 0.83 -15.86
CA MET A 126 9.08 0.36 -17.20
C MET A 126 9.69 1.19 -18.31
N GLU A 127 9.74 2.52 -18.15
CA GLU A 127 10.41 3.43 -19.09
C GLU A 127 11.91 3.14 -19.15
N LEU A 128 12.56 2.97 -18.00
CA LEU A 128 13.98 2.62 -17.94
C LEU A 128 14.27 1.28 -18.63
N TYR A 129 13.46 0.25 -18.36
CA TYR A 129 13.62 -1.07 -18.98
C TYR A 129 13.41 -1.03 -20.50
N ALA A 130 12.46 -0.23 -20.98
CA ALA A 130 12.24 -0.01 -22.41
C ALA A 130 13.39 0.78 -23.06
N ALA A 131 13.93 1.79 -22.39
CA ALA A 131 15.01 2.64 -22.91
C ALA A 131 16.38 1.94 -22.95
N GLU A 132 16.70 1.12 -21.94
CA GLU A 132 18.00 0.45 -21.82
C GLU A 132 18.04 -0.92 -22.49
N GLU A 133 17.01 -1.75 -22.32
CA GLU A 133 16.98 -3.10 -22.87
C GLU A 133 16.19 -3.23 -24.17
N GLY A 134 15.41 -2.22 -24.55
CA GLY A 134 14.51 -2.30 -25.72
C GLY A 134 13.41 -3.35 -25.55
N LYS A 135 13.07 -3.69 -24.31
CA LYS A 135 12.11 -4.75 -23.95
C LYS A 135 10.99 -4.20 -23.08
N GLY A 136 9.89 -4.94 -23.01
CA GLY A 136 8.72 -4.58 -22.21
C GLY A 136 7.62 -3.87 -23.01
N PRO A 137 6.48 -3.58 -22.35
CA PRO A 137 5.27 -3.11 -23.03
C PRO A 137 5.41 -1.71 -23.66
N LEU A 138 6.39 -0.91 -23.23
CA LEU A 138 6.65 0.44 -23.74
C LEU A 138 7.76 0.49 -24.82
N ALA A 139 8.37 -0.64 -25.15
CA ALA A 139 9.45 -0.70 -26.15
C ALA A 139 8.98 -0.26 -27.56
N GLY A 140 7.70 -0.44 -27.88
CA GLY A 140 7.12 -0.04 -29.17
C GLY A 140 6.98 1.47 -29.36
N GLU A 141 6.78 2.23 -28.28
CA GLU A 141 6.54 3.68 -28.32
C GLU A 141 7.86 4.47 -28.41
N ILE A 142 8.92 3.99 -27.74
CA ILE A 142 10.27 4.62 -27.77
C ILE A 142 10.98 4.42 -29.12
N SER A 143 10.56 3.42 -29.90
CA SER A 143 11.10 3.19 -31.25
C SER A 143 10.72 4.26 -32.27
N VAL A 144 9.74 5.14 -31.98
CA VAL A 144 9.28 6.19 -32.90
C VAL A 144 10.07 7.50 -32.71
N THR A 145 10.68 7.72 -31.55
CA THR A 145 11.49 8.91 -31.24
C THR A 145 13.00 8.64 -31.26
N ALA A 146 13.42 7.37 -31.28
CA ALA A 146 14.80 7.01 -31.57
C ALA A 146 15.09 7.24 -33.08
N PRO A 147 15.99 8.18 -33.44
CA PRO A 147 16.24 8.47 -34.84
C PRO A 147 16.77 7.21 -35.55
N ALA A 148 16.24 6.98 -36.76
CA ALA A 148 16.69 5.98 -37.73
C ALA A 148 18.11 6.27 -38.28
N LEU A 149 19.04 6.62 -37.40
CA LEU A 149 20.44 6.91 -37.66
C LEU A 149 21.26 6.44 -36.46
N ALA A 150 21.62 5.16 -36.41
CA ALA A 150 22.73 4.72 -35.56
C ALA A 150 23.31 3.42 -36.11
N ASP A 151 24.30 3.63 -36.97
CA ASP A 151 25.40 2.72 -37.22
C ASP A 151 26.05 2.25 -35.89
N SER A 152 26.77 1.15 -35.98
CA SER A 152 26.86 0.07 -35.01
C SER A 152 27.65 0.30 -33.70
N ASP A 153 28.10 1.51 -33.33
CA ASP A 153 29.21 1.63 -32.35
C ASP A 153 28.94 2.42 -31.05
N ASP A 154 27.75 3.02 -30.86
CA ASP A 154 27.51 3.97 -29.75
C ASP A 154 26.72 3.43 -28.54
N ARG A 155 26.73 2.11 -28.28
CA ARG A 155 26.02 1.53 -27.11
C ARG A 155 26.57 2.01 -25.76
N GLU A 156 27.86 2.29 -25.67
CA GLU A 156 28.53 2.76 -24.45
C GLU A 156 28.23 4.24 -24.14
N VAL A 157 28.04 5.09 -25.17
CA VAL A 157 27.78 6.53 -25.01
C VAL A 157 26.33 6.78 -24.53
N ARG A 158 25.37 5.94 -24.95
CA ARG A 158 23.96 6.04 -24.52
C ARG A 158 23.74 5.75 -23.03
N LYS A 159 24.56 4.88 -22.42
CA LYS A 159 24.49 4.56 -20.98
C LYS A 159 24.78 5.74 -20.06
N ARG A 160 25.45 6.80 -20.54
CA ARG A 160 25.98 7.88 -19.71
C ARG A 160 25.18 9.18 -19.78
N GLY A 161 24.33 9.37 -20.79
CA GLY A 161 23.67 10.66 -21.06
C GLY A 161 22.21 10.78 -20.60
N ASP A 162 21.40 9.74 -20.77
CA ASP A 162 19.93 9.81 -20.54
C ASP A 162 19.42 8.66 -19.67
N GLY A 163 19.93 7.43 -19.88
CA GLY A 163 19.63 6.28 -18.99
C GLY A 163 20.04 6.50 -17.54
N GLY A 164 21.12 7.26 -17.31
CA GLY A 164 21.57 7.62 -15.97
C GLY A 164 20.57 8.46 -15.18
N VAL A 165 19.93 9.45 -15.82
CA VAL A 165 18.96 10.34 -15.14
C VAL A 165 17.69 9.58 -14.78
N TRP A 166 17.18 8.75 -15.71
CA TRP A 166 16.01 7.91 -15.44
C TRP A 166 16.28 6.84 -14.38
N LYS A 167 17.48 6.26 -14.38
CA LYS A 167 17.93 5.33 -13.35
C LYS A 167 17.99 6.00 -11.98
N GLU A 168 18.65 7.15 -11.89
CA GLU A 168 18.75 7.92 -10.64
C GLU A 168 17.36 8.34 -10.13
N PHE A 169 16.46 8.73 -11.03
CA PHE A 169 15.09 9.09 -10.68
C PHE A 169 14.28 7.88 -10.19
N HIS A 170 14.41 6.71 -10.84
CA HIS A 170 13.79 5.47 -10.40
C HIS A 170 14.29 5.05 -9.02
N GLU A 171 15.61 5.08 -8.81
CA GLU A 171 16.26 4.75 -7.54
C GLU A 171 15.83 5.72 -6.42
N ALA A 172 15.80 7.02 -6.71
CA ALA A 172 15.32 8.03 -5.77
C ALA A 172 13.85 7.79 -5.36
N LEU A 173 12.98 7.46 -6.32
CA LEU A 173 11.58 7.12 -6.06
C LEU A 173 11.44 5.81 -5.27
N ALA A 174 12.28 4.81 -5.55
CA ALA A 174 12.33 3.55 -4.82
C ALA A 174 12.70 3.79 -3.35
N HIS A 175 13.75 4.59 -3.10
CA HIS A 175 14.16 4.99 -1.75
C HIS A 175 13.09 5.80 -1.01
N LEU A 176 12.42 6.73 -1.70
CA LEU A 176 11.32 7.49 -1.10
C LEU A 176 10.13 6.58 -0.74
N THR A 177 9.81 5.62 -1.60
CA THR A 177 8.74 4.64 -1.36
C THR A 177 9.11 3.72 -0.21
N PHE A 178 10.36 3.26 -0.13
CA PHE A 178 10.88 2.47 0.99
C PHE A 178 10.79 3.25 2.31
N LEU A 179 11.20 4.52 2.32
CA LEU A 179 11.05 5.38 3.50
C LEU A 179 9.58 5.54 3.92
N ALA A 180 8.67 5.69 2.96
CA ALA A 180 7.23 5.73 3.23
C ALA A 180 6.71 4.41 3.81
N VAL A 181 7.26 3.26 3.40
CA VAL A 181 6.95 1.94 3.98
C VAL A 181 7.42 1.87 5.43
N LEU A 182 8.64 2.33 5.74
CA LEU A 182 9.14 2.40 7.12
C LEU A 182 8.25 3.30 7.99
N LEU A 183 7.88 4.47 7.48
CA LEU A 183 6.96 5.38 8.16
C LEU A 183 5.59 4.72 8.40
N HIS A 184 5.07 3.99 7.42
CA HIS A 184 3.82 3.25 7.54
C HIS A 184 3.91 2.20 8.66
N ILE A 185 4.96 1.39 8.69
CA ILE A 185 5.19 0.38 9.73
C ILE A 185 5.28 1.07 11.10
N GLY A 186 6.03 2.17 11.22
CA GLY A 186 6.12 2.97 12.45
C GLY A 186 4.76 3.50 12.90
N GLY A 187 3.94 4.00 11.98
CA GLY A 187 2.57 4.44 12.25
C GLY A 187 1.66 3.31 12.73
N VAL A 188 1.78 2.11 12.16
CA VAL A 188 1.04 0.90 12.59
C VAL A 188 1.47 0.48 13.99
N VAL A 189 2.77 0.49 14.28
CA VAL A 189 3.29 0.16 15.63
C VAL A 189 2.80 1.18 16.65
N LEU A 190 2.91 2.48 16.35
CA LEU A 190 2.45 3.55 17.23
C LEU A 190 0.94 3.44 17.50
N ALA A 191 0.13 3.27 16.46
CA ALA A 191 -1.31 3.07 16.60
C ALA A 191 -1.64 1.81 17.39
N GLY A 192 -0.87 0.73 17.22
CA GLY A 192 -1.02 -0.50 18.01
C GLY A 192 -0.72 -0.30 19.50
N ILE A 193 0.29 0.50 19.84
CA ILE A 193 0.63 0.87 21.22
C ILE A 193 -0.46 1.77 21.81
N VAL A 194 -0.83 2.84 21.10
CA VAL A 194 -1.81 3.85 21.56
C VAL A 194 -3.19 3.24 21.76
N HIS A 195 -3.65 2.40 20.83
CA HIS A 195 -4.96 1.77 20.92
C HIS A 195 -4.95 0.41 21.64
N ARG A 196 -3.78 -0.07 22.10
CA ARG A 196 -3.59 -1.40 22.71
C ARG A 196 -4.19 -2.55 21.89
N GLU A 197 -4.10 -2.43 20.56
CA GLU A 197 -4.64 -3.39 19.60
C GLU A 197 -3.53 -3.91 18.71
N ASN A 198 -3.45 -5.22 18.49
CA ASN A 198 -2.50 -5.78 17.54
C ASN A 198 -3.04 -5.66 16.11
N LEU A 199 -2.71 -4.55 15.45
CA LEU A 199 -3.15 -4.23 14.08
C LEU A 199 -2.59 -5.22 13.05
N VAL A 200 -1.37 -5.72 13.24
CA VAL A 200 -0.76 -6.75 12.37
C VAL A 200 -1.57 -8.05 12.45
N ARG A 201 -1.95 -8.48 13.66
CA ARG A 201 -2.81 -9.64 13.86
C ARG A 201 -4.20 -9.40 13.28
N ALA A 202 -4.75 -8.20 13.38
CA ALA A 202 -6.01 -7.85 12.74
C ALA A 202 -5.91 -7.93 11.21
N MET A 203 -4.77 -7.58 10.64
CA MET A 203 -4.51 -7.68 9.20
C MET A 203 -4.41 -9.13 8.70
N VAL A 204 -3.84 -10.03 9.50
CA VAL A 204 -3.81 -11.48 9.16
C VAL A 204 -5.20 -12.09 9.36
N THR A 205 -5.79 -11.90 10.53
CA THR A 205 -7.03 -12.60 10.93
C THR A 205 -8.30 -11.99 10.36
N GLY A 206 -8.26 -10.72 9.93
CA GLY A 206 -9.40 -9.95 9.41
C GLY A 206 -10.44 -9.58 10.47
N ARG A 207 -10.15 -9.81 11.75
CA ARG A 207 -11.09 -9.61 12.86
C ARG A 207 -10.54 -8.60 13.86
N LYS A 208 -11.40 -7.69 14.31
CA LYS A 208 -11.12 -6.73 15.38
C LYS A 208 -11.98 -7.08 16.60
N ARG A 209 -11.44 -6.87 17.81
CA ARG A 209 -12.23 -6.99 19.06
C ARG A 209 -13.14 -5.76 19.17
N ALA A 210 -14.45 -5.97 19.25
CA ALA A 210 -15.36 -4.91 19.67
C ALA A 210 -15.30 -4.79 21.20
N ASP A 211 -14.99 -3.60 21.71
CA ASP A 211 -15.04 -3.34 23.16
C ASP A 211 -16.39 -2.71 23.54
N ALA A 212 -16.78 -2.87 24.80
CA ALA A 212 -18.08 -2.45 25.35
C ALA A 212 -18.41 -0.94 25.21
N GLY A 213 -17.44 -0.11 24.80
CA GLY A 213 -17.62 1.33 24.56
C GLY A 213 -18.01 1.71 23.13
N ASP A 214 -18.04 0.77 22.17
CA ASP A 214 -18.30 1.07 20.75
C ASP A 214 -19.80 1.17 20.39
N GLY A 215 -20.69 0.99 21.38
CA GLY A 215 -22.13 0.91 21.18
C GLY A 215 -22.57 -0.42 20.54
N PRO A 216 -23.86 -0.77 20.60
CA PRO A 216 -24.34 -2.03 20.06
C PRO A 216 -24.15 -2.06 18.54
N VAL A 217 -23.26 -2.95 18.07
CA VAL A 217 -23.13 -3.31 16.66
C VAL A 217 -24.43 -4.00 16.26
N ARG A 218 -25.33 -3.26 15.61
CA ARG A 218 -26.58 -3.82 15.11
C ARG A 218 -26.25 -4.88 14.05
N PRO A 219 -26.70 -6.14 14.20
CA PRO A 219 -26.65 -7.09 13.09
C PRO A 219 -27.58 -6.55 11.99
N ARG A 220 -27.02 -6.16 10.85
CA ARG A 220 -27.79 -5.73 9.69
C ARG A 220 -27.96 -6.92 8.76
N ARG A 221 -29.23 -7.30 8.58
CA ARG A 221 -29.70 -8.26 7.56
C ARG A 221 -29.26 -7.83 6.17
#